data_AF-A0A0N0U9S4-F1
#
_entry.id   AF-A0A0N0U9S4-F1
#
_cell.length_a   1.000
_cell.length_b   1.000
_cell.length_c   1.000
_cell.angle_alpha   90.00
_cell.angle_beta   90.00
_cell.angle_gamma   90.00
#
_symmetry.space_group_name_H-M   'P 1'
#
loop_
_entity.id
_entity.type
_entity.pdbx_description
1 polymer ?
#
loop_
_entity_poly.entity_id
_entity_poly.type
_entity_poly.pdbx_seq_one_letter_code
_entity_poly.pdbx_strand_id
1 'polypeptide(L)'
;MYAVVGCSDCSALWVTEGRPETTQCPRCGTRRKHEKRRKFVETDDEAHAREVRASMLANRQGEGDAFAELDSYAEMERQVDDAGVDDKTYLEDSGVDTDAVSAAADRAEQGAASGSSRKETVLSALRNLDQPTEADVVAYAEERGVPASYTRKALQKLVRAGEASESRGQYRLL
;
A
#
# COMPACT_ATOMS: atom_id res chain seq x y z
N MET A 1 16.95 4.33 -7.85
CA MET A 1 18.33 4.87 -7.83
C MET A 1 18.54 5.84 -6.67
N TYR A 2 19.58 5.58 -5.91
CA TYR A 2 20.04 6.29 -4.72
C TYR A 2 21.51 6.67 -4.91
N ALA A 3 21.93 7.78 -4.31
CA ALA A 3 23.32 8.23 -4.35
C ALA A 3 23.78 8.72 -2.98
N VAL A 4 24.99 8.35 -2.57
CA VAL A 4 25.66 8.96 -1.42
C VAL A 4 26.40 10.20 -1.89
N VAL A 5 26.03 11.35 -1.36
CA VAL A 5 26.58 12.65 -1.77
C VAL A 5 27.26 13.36 -0.60
N GLY A 6 28.23 14.23 -0.94
CA GLY A 6 28.98 15.03 0.03
C GLY A 6 28.83 16.54 -0.13
N CYS A 7 28.90 17.26 0.99
CA CYS A 7 29.05 18.70 1.02
C CYS A 7 30.53 19.07 0.89
N SER A 8 30.86 19.97 -0.04
CA SER A 8 32.22 20.51 -0.18
C SER A 8 32.64 21.40 0.99
N ASP A 9 31.67 22.00 1.69
CA ASP A 9 31.94 23.09 2.62
C ASP A 9 32.10 22.59 4.07
N CYS A 10 31.38 21.54 4.44
CA CYS A 10 31.41 20.96 5.79
C CYS A 10 31.59 19.44 5.83
N SER A 11 31.88 18.82 4.67
CA SER A 11 32.16 17.38 4.51
C SER A 11 31.05 16.43 4.98
N ALA A 12 29.84 16.94 5.25
CA ALA A 12 28.69 16.11 5.59
C ALA A 12 28.34 15.16 4.44
N LEU A 13 27.97 13.92 4.79
CA LEU A 13 27.53 12.87 3.87
C LEU A 13 26.05 12.55 4.10
N TRP A 14 25.28 12.38 3.02
CA TRP A 14 23.88 11.95 3.07
C TRP A 14 23.47 11.18 1.81
N VAL A 15 22.35 10.47 1.88
CA VAL A 15 21.76 9.73 0.76
C VAL A 15 20.73 10.62 0.08
N THR A 16 20.69 10.59 -1.25
CA THR A 16 19.63 11.21 -2.05
C THR A 16 18.95 10.18 -2.92
N GLU A 17 17.63 10.23 -2.99
CA GLU A 17 16.82 9.43 -3.90
C GLU A 17 16.66 10.13 -5.25
N GLY A 18 16.72 9.34 -6.32
CA GLY A 18 16.54 9.77 -7.70
C GLY A 18 17.61 10.77 -8.17
N ARG A 19 17.20 11.67 -9.06
CA ARG A 19 18.06 12.72 -9.64
C ARG A 19 17.40 14.10 -9.50
N PRO A 20 17.25 14.60 -8.26
CA PRO A 20 16.66 15.92 -8.04
C PRO A 20 17.54 17.00 -8.67
N GLU A 21 16.96 18.11 -9.13
CA GLU A 21 17.75 19.18 -9.73
C GLU A 21 18.77 19.79 -8.74
N THR A 22 18.38 19.89 -7.48
CA THR A 22 19.18 20.49 -6.41
C THR A 22 19.10 19.67 -5.13
N THR A 23 20.17 19.74 -4.33
CA THR A 23 20.26 19.11 -3.01
C THR A 23 20.76 20.11 -1.98
N GLN A 24 20.21 20.02 -0.78
CA GLN A 24 20.61 20.83 0.36
C GLN A 24 21.42 20.00 1.34
N CYS A 25 22.54 20.54 1.84
CA CYS A 25 23.29 19.88 2.88
C CYS A 25 22.48 19.88 4.19
N PRO A 26 22.25 18.71 4.84
CA PRO A 26 21.47 18.64 6.06
C PRO A 26 22.18 19.22 7.30
N ARG A 27 23.51 19.45 7.22
CA ARG A 27 24.30 20.02 8.32
C ARG A 27 24.42 21.54 8.26
N CYS A 28 24.80 22.09 7.10
CA CYS A 28 25.09 23.54 6.96
C CYS A 28 24.09 24.29 6.09
N GLY A 29 23.08 23.62 5.53
CA GLY A 29 22.04 24.25 4.71
C GLY A 29 22.49 24.67 3.31
N THR A 30 23.76 24.52 2.92
CA THR A 30 24.22 24.90 1.57
C THR A 30 23.48 24.13 0.48
N ARG A 31 22.82 24.85 -0.43
CA ARG A 31 22.16 24.29 -1.63
C ARG A 31 23.09 24.34 -2.84
N ARG A 32 23.15 23.25 -3.62
CA ARG A 32 23.81 23.20 -4.94
C ARG A 32 23.07 22.23 -5.86
N LYS A 33 23.32 22.34 -7.17
CA LYS A 33 22.81 21.37 -8.15
C LYS A 33 23.32 19.96 -7.85
N HIS A 34 22.45 18.95 -7.96
CA HIS A 34 22.80 17.54 -7.71
C HIS A 34 23.93 17.08 -8.64
N GLU A 35 23.87 17.47 -9.93
CA GLU A 35 24.91 17.18 -10.92
C GLU A 35 26.31 17.64 -10.48
N LYS A 36 26.40 18.71 -9.67
CA LYS A 36 27.66 19.28 -9.17
C LYS A 36 28.10 18.73 -7.80
N ARG A 37 27.29 17.88 -7.18
CA ARG A 37 27.70 17.19 -5.94
C ARG A 37 28.68 16.08 -6.26
N ARG A 38 29.61 15.86 -5.34
CA ARG A 38 30.45 14.67 -5.32
C ARG A 38 29.56 13.47 -4.96
N LYS A 39 29.45 12.50 -5.87
CA LYS A 39 28.81 11.21 -5.62
C LYS A 39 29.90 10.21 -5.23
N PHE A 40 29.67 9.47 -4.16
CA PHE A 40 30.59 8.45 -3.67
C PHE A 40 30.17 7.05 -4.11
N VAL A 41 28.85 6.81 -4.14
CA VAL A 41 28.24 5.62 -4.73
C VAL A 41 26.92 6.04 -5.37
N GLU A 42 26.55 5.35 -6.44
CA GLU A 42 25.22 5.35 -7.04
C GLU A 42 24.76 3.90 -7.16
N THR A 43 23.54 3.59 -6.72
CA THR A 43 22.99 2.23 -6.65
C THR A 43 21.49 2.27 -6.77
N ASP A 44 20.83 1.19 -7.17
CA ASP A 44 19.37 1.08 -7.10
C ASP A 44 18.84 0.54 -5.77
N ASP A 45 19.74 0.09 -4.90
CA ASP A 45 19.44 -0.42 -3.56
C ASP A 45 19.65 0.66 -2.48
N GLU A 46 18.58 1.04 -1.79
CA GLU A 46 18.62 2.02 -0.72
C GLU A 46 19.45 1.55 0.48
N ALA A 47 19.31 0.29 0.88
CA ALA A 47 20.03 -0.29 2.00
C ALA A 47 21.54 -0.25 1.72
N HIS A 48 21.96 -0.58 0.49
CA HIS A 48 23.35 -0.44 0.08
C HIS A 48 23.86 1.00 0.14
N ALA A 49 23.06 2.00 -0.26
CA ALA A 49 23.46 3.40 -0.16
C ALA A 49 23.63 3.84 1.31
N ARG A 50 22.77 3.38 2.21
CA ARG A 50 22.87 3.64 3.66
C ARG A 50 24.09 2.97 4.27
N GLU A 51 24.36 1.72 3.91
CA GLU A 51 25.52 0.92 4.31
C GLU A 51 26.84 1.63 3.94
N VAL A 52 27.00 2.03 2.68
CA VAL A 52 28.20 2.73 2.21
C VAL A 52 28.40 4.05 2.94
N ARG A 53 27.32 4.82 3.17
CA ARG A 53 27.41 6.05 3.95
C ARG A 53 27.88 5.78 5.38
N ALA A 54 27.35 4.75 6.03
CA ALA A 54 27.70 4.39 7.40
C ALA A 54 29.17 3.96 7.49
N SER A 55 29.62 3.06 6.60
CA SER A 55 31.01 2.65 6.47
C SER A 55 31.96 3.85 6.29
N MET A 56 31.60 4.82 5.43
CA MET A 56 32.39 6.04 5.24
C MET A 56 32.49 6.91 6.50
N LEU A 57 31.43 6.97 7.30
CA LEU A 57 31.42 7.73 8.56
C LEU A 57 32.19 7.01 9.67
N ALA A 58 32.13 5.68 9.71
CA ALA A 58 32.91 4.86 10.63
C ALA A 58 34.41 4.98 10.35
N ASN A 59 34.81 4.79 9.09
CA ASN A 59 36.20 4.96 8.64
C ASN A 59 36.74 6.37 8.95
N ARG A 60 35.91 7.42 8.84
CA ARG A 60 36.32 8.79 9.20
C ARG A 60 36.60 8.98 10.69
N GLN A 61 35.98 8.16 11.53
CA GLN A 61 36.14 8.20 12.99
C GLN A 61 37.17 7.18 13.49
N GLY A 62 37.77 6.37 12.61
CA GLY A 62 38.67 5.29 12.99
C GLY A 62 37.98 4.00 13.43
N GLU A 63 36.65 3.92 13.31
CA GLU A 63 35.80 2.81 13.75
C GLU A 63 35.48 1.83 12.60
N GLY A 64 36.34 1.77 11.58
CA GLY A 64 36.10 0.95 10.39
C GLY A 64 36.01 -0.55 10.69
N ASP A 65 36.88 -1.04 11.56
CA ASP A 65 36.91 -2.45 11.96
C ASP A 65 35.66 -2.82 12.78
N ALA A 66 35.28 -1.97 13.74
CA ALA A 66 34.05 -2.16 14.53
C ALA A 66 32.80 -2.15 13.65
N PHE A 67 32.78 -1.32 12.59
CA PHE A 67 31.68 -1.33 11.62
C PHE A 67 31.64 -2.63 10.80
N ALA A 68 32.80 -3.19 10.44
CA ALA A 68 32.87 -4.43 9.68
C ALA A 68 32.40 -5.67 10.47
N GLU A 69 32.37 -5.58 11.80
CA GLU A 69 31.82 -6.60 12.70
C GLU A 69 30.29 -6.53 12.83
N LEU A 70 29.67 -5.43 12.41
CA LEU A 70 28.21 -5.30 12.43
C LEU A 70 27.57 -6.10 11.30
N ASP A 71 26.35 -6.56 11.56
CA ASP A 71 25.49 -7.12 10.52
C ASP A 71 25.17 -6.07 9.45
N SER A 72 24.90 -6.52 8.22
CA SER A 72 24.50 -5.61 7.15
C SER A 72 23.20 -4.87 7.48
N TYR A 73 22.99 -3.68 6.90
CA TYR A 73 21.79 -2.87 7.11
C TYR A 73 20.49 -3.68 6.93
N ALA A 74 20.42 -4.56 5.93
CA ALA A 74 19.24 -5.38 5.67
C ALA A 74 19.01 -6.48 6.71
N GLU A 75 20.08 -7.02 7.32
CA GLU A 75 19.96 -7.97 8.44
C GLU A 75 19.51 -7.23 9.71
N MET A 76 20.09 -6.07 10.00
CA MET A 76 19.67 -5.25 11.14
C MET A 76 18.21 -4.80 11.03
N GLU A 77 17.72 -4.48 9.82
CA GLU A 77 16.30 -4.15 9.58
C GLU A 77 15.38 -5.33 9.95
N ARG A 78 15.74 -6.56 9.55
CA ARG A 78 14.99 -7.76 9.97
C ARG A 78 15.01 -7.97 11.49
N GLN A 79 16.16 -7.75 12.12
CA GLN A 79 16.26 -7.88 13.57
C GLN A 79 15.40 -6.85 14.30
N VAL A 80 15.20 -5.65 13.73
CA VAL A 80 14.31 -4.62 14.30
C VAL A 80 12.85 -5.05 14.21
N ASP A 81 12.42 -5.69 13.13
CA ASP A 81 11.05 -6.23 13.02
C ASP A 81 10.77 -7.28 14.11
N ASP A 82 11.78 -8.06 14.49
CA ASP A 82 11.71 -9.03 15.58
C ASP A 82 12.03 -8.42 16.96
N ALA A 83 12.46 -7.15 17.02
CA ALA A 83 12.86 -6.48 18.26
C ALA A 83 11.67 -5.77 18.90
N GLY A 84 11.08 -6.39 19.92
CA GLY A 84 10.06 -5.76 20.73
C GLY A 84 9.01 -6.75 21.20
N VAL A 85 7.91 -6.22 21.70
CA VAL A 85 6.69 -6.98 21.91
C VAL A 85 5.95 -6.97 20.57
N ASP A 86 5.65 -8.14 20.03
CA ASP A 86 4.91 -8.24 18.77
C ASP A 86 3.50 -7.63 18.91
N ASP A 87 2.94 -7.19 17.77
CA ASP A 87 1.64 -6.51 17.73
C ASP A 87 0.53 -7.33 18.40
N LYS A 88 0.54 -8.66 18.24
CA LYS A 88 -0.47 -9.53 18.85
C LYS A 88 -0.35 -9.47 20.37
N THR A 89 0.84 -9.72 20.91
CA THR A 89 1.09 -9.66 22.35
C THR A 89 0.74 -8.28 22.91
N TYR A 90 1.12 -7.19 22.23
CA TYR A 90 0.80 -5.83 22.65
C TYR A 90 -0.71 -5.56 22.72
N LEU A 91 -1.46 -6.04 21.72
CA LEU A 91 -2.92 -5.88 21.65
C LEU A 91 -3.62 -6.71 22.71
N GLU A 92 -3.19 -7.95 22.93
CA GLU A 92 -3.71 -8.82 23.99
C GLU A 92 -3.50 -8.23 25.37
N ASP A 93 -2.29 -7.72 25.67
CA ASP A 93 -1.98 -7.02 26.92
C ASP A 93 -2.79 -5.71 27.08
N SER A 94 -3.15 -5.08 25.96
CA SER A 94 -4.05 -3.91 25.92
C SER A 94 -5.53 -4.28 26.09
N GLY A 95 -5.86 -5.56 26.27
CA GLY A 95 -7.21 -6.07 26.48
C GLY A 95 -8.00 -6.33 25.19
N VAL A 96 -7.33 -6.37 24.03
CA VAL A 96 -7.94 -6.71 22.74
C VAL A 96 -7.86 -8.22 22.54
N ASP A 97 -9.00 -8.86 22.34
CA ASP A 97 -9.06 -10.27 21.92
C ASP A 97 -8.75 -10.39 20.42
N THR A 98 -7.47 -10.59 20.10
CA THR A 98 -6.99 -10.63 18.71
C THR A 98 -7.58 -11.78 17.90
N ASP A 99 -7.91 -12.89 18.57
CA ASP A 99 -8.51 -14.06 17.92
C ASP A 99 -9.97 -13.76 17.55
N ALA A 100 -10.74 -13.13 18.45
CA ALA A 100 -12.09 -12.69 18.17
C ALA A 100 -12.15 -11.62 17.06
N VAL A 101 -11.19 -10.67 17.04
CA VAL A 101 -11.07 -9.66 15.98
C VAL A 101 -10.76 -10.31 14.64
N SER A 102 -9.80 -11.23 14.58
CA SER A 102 -9.46 -11.96 13.35
C SER A 102 -10.66 -12.76 12.83
N ALA A 103 -11.36 -13.49 13.70
CA ALA A 103 -12.56 -14.22 13.34
C ALA A 103 -13.72 -13.30 12.89
N ALA A 104 -13.77 -12.04 13.34
CA ALA A 104 -14.71 -11.06 12.84
C ALA A 104 -14.34 -10.55 11.45
N ALA A 105 -13.05 -10.32 11.18
CA ALA A 105 -12.54 -9.95 9.87
C ALA A 105 -12.83 -11.04 8.83
N ASP A 106 -12.52 -12.30 9.13
CA ASP A 106 -12.81 -13.44 8.25
C ASP A 106 -14.29 -13.54 7.89
N ARG A 107 -15.19 -13.34 8.87
CA ARG A 107 -16.63 -13.33 8.63
C ARG A 107 -17.07 -12.15 7.77
N ALA A 108 -16.45 -10.97 7.94
CA ALA A 108 -16.75 -9.80 7.12
C ALA A 108 -16.31 -10.02 5.66
N GLU A 109 -15.14 -10.61 5.42
CA GLU A 109 -14.65 -10.96 4.08
C GLU A 109 -15.52 -12.02 3.41
N GLN A 110 -15.89 -13.08 4.13
CA GLN A 110 -16.78 -14.14 3.62
C GLN A 110 -18.21 -13.62 3.37
N GLY A 111 -18.69 -12.72 4.23
CA GLY A 111 -19.96 -12.01 4.05
C GLY A 111 -19.95 -11.09 2.82
N ALA A 112 -18.82 -10.41 2.59
CA ALA A 112 -18.61 -9.61 1.40
C ALA A 112 -18.53 -10.47 0.13
N ALA A 113 -17.91 -11.65 0.15
CA ALA A 113 -17.80 -12.52 -1.03
C ALA A 113 -19.18 -13.07 -1.51
N SER A 114 -20.06 -13.47 -0.59
CA SER A 114 -21.40 -14.00 -0.94
C SER A 114 -22.41 -12.91 -1.31
N GLY A 115 -22.24 -11.68 -0.81
CA GLY A 115 -23.05 -10.52 -1.16
C GLY A 115 -22.55 -9.77 -2.40
N SER A 116 -21.22 -9.66 -2.54
CA SER A 116 -20.52 -9.08 -3.68
C SER A 116 -20.77 -9.91 -4.93
N SER A 117 -20.62 -11.23 -4.91
CA SER A 117 -20.93 -12.07 -6.08
C SER A 117 -22.38 -11.90 -6.59
N ARG A 118 -23.37 -11.85 -5.68
CA ARG A 118 -24.77 -11.64 -6.04
C ARG A 118 -25.06 -10.21 -6.50
N LYS A 119 -24.56 -9.19 -5.79
CA LYS A 119 -24.70 -7.77 -6.18
C LYS A 119 -23.99 -7.51 -7.52
N GLU A 120 -22.78 -8.02 -7.67
CA GLU A 120 -21.95 -7.91 -8.87
C GLU A 120 -22.58 -8.63 -10.06
N THR A 121 -23.26 -9.74 -9.84
CA THR A 121 -24.07 -10.38 -10.90
C THR A 121 -25.19 -9.47 -11.38
N VAL A 122 -25.89 -8.78 -10.45
CA VAL A 122 -26.93 -7.79 -10.81
C VAL A 122 -26.32 -6.58 -11.53
N LEU A 123 -25.18 -6.07 -11.05
CA LEU A 123 -24.46 -4.98 -11.72
C LEU A 123 -23.96 -5.38 -13.11
N SER A 124 -23.46 -6.61 -13.25
CA SER A 124 -23.02 -7.19 -14.53
C SER A 124 -24.17 -7.29 -15.53
N ALA A 125 -25.38 -7.68 -15.07
CA ALA A 125 -26.57 -7.66 -15.92
C ALA A 125 -26.85 -6.25 -16.46
N LEU A 126 -26.78 -5.23 -15.59
CA LEU A 126 -27.03 -3.83 -15.99
C LEU A 126 -25.94 -3.22 -16.89
N ARG A 127 -24.71 -3.75 -16.86
CA ARG A 127 -23.61 -3.31 -17.75
C ARG A 127 -23.64 -4.00 -19.11
N ASN A 128 -24.06 -5.26 -19.15
CA ASN A 128 -23.93 -6.11 -20.33
C ASN A 128 -25.21 -6.19 -21.17
N LEU A 129 -26.38 -5.96 -20.56
CA LEU A 129 -27.66 -5.94 -21.26
C LEU A 129 -27.97 -4.51 -21.71
N ASP A 130 -28.50 -4.38 -22.92
CA ASP A 130 -28.89 -3.09 -23.48
C ASP A 130 -30.32 -2.74 -23.02
N GLN A 131 -30.45 -1.70 -22.19
CA GLN A 131 -31.72 -1.23 -21.62
C GLN A 131 -32.59 -2.36 -21.00
N PRO A 132 -32.05 -3.17 -20.08
CA PRO A 132 -32.74 -4.34 -19.56
C PRO A 132 -33.97 -3.97 -18.73
N THR A 133 -35.03 -4.75 -18.87
CA THR A 133 -36.16 -4.72 -17.95
C THR A 133 -35.84 -5.48 -16.67
N GLU A 134 -36.67 -5.34 -15.62
CA GLU A 134 -36.53 -6.14 -14.39
C GLU A 134 -36.49 -7.64 -14.71
N ALA A 135 -37.33 -8.10 -15.64
CA ALA A 135 -37.41 -9.50 -16.02
C ALA A 135 -36.10 -9.99 -16.65
N ASP A 136 -35.47 -9.17 -17.49
CA ASP A 136 -34.21 -9.51 -18.15
C ASP A 136 -33.06 -9.63 -17.13
N VAL A 137 -33.00 -8.70 -16.16
CA VAL A 137 -32.01 -8.74 -15.08
C VAL A 137 -32.23 -9.95 -14.18
N VAL A 138 -33.49 -10.27 -13.87
CA VAL A 138 -33.85 -11.46 -13.07
C VAL A 138 -33.42 -12.74 -13.79
N ALA A 139 -33.75 -12.88 -15.07
CA ALA A 139 -33.35 -14.05 -15.87
C ALA A 139 -31.83 -14.22 -15.90
N TYR A 140 -31.10 -13.14 -16.19
CA TYR A 140 -29.63 -13.14 -16.19
C TYR A 140 -29.02 -13.56 -14.85
N ALA A 141 -29.61 -13.09 -13.75
CA ALA A 141 -29.13 -13.35 -12.40
C ALA A 141 -29.49 -14.77 -11.93
N GLU A 142 -30.67 -15.29 -12.30
CA GLU A 142 -31.10 -16.65 -11.98
C GLU A 142 -30.25 -17.72 -12.67
N GLU A 143 -29.88 -17.50 -13.94
CA GLU A 143 -28.89 -18.35 -14.66
C GLU A 143 -27.56 -18.48 -13.91
N ARG A 144 -27.23 -17.49 -13.09
CA ARG A 144 -25.99 -17.39 -12.32
C ARG A 144 -26.19 -17.67 -10.83
N GLY A 145 -27.34 -18.26 -10.46
CA GLY A 145 -27.63 -18.71 -9.11
C GLY A 145 -28.09 -17.63 -8.13
N VAL A 146 -28.49 -16.45 -8.63
CA VAL A 146 -29.02 -15.36 -7.80
C VAL A 146 -30.56 -15.38 -7.84
N PRO A 147 -31.24 -15.53 -6.69
CA PRO A 147 -32.71 -15.61 -6.67
C PRO A 147 -33.39 -14.32 -7.15
N ALA A 148 -34.49 -14.42 -7.90
CA ALA A 148 -35.30 -13.27 -8.33
C ALA A 148 -35.66 -12.31 -7.19
N SER A 149 -36.00 -12.85 -6.02
CA SER A 149 -36.37 -12.05 -4.84
C SER A 149 -35.22 -11.17 -4.33
N TYR A 150 -33.97 -11.61 -4.48
CA TYR A 150 -32.79 -10.81 -4.19
C TYR A 150 -32.57 -9.75 -5.27
N THR A 151 -32.63 -10.15 -6.55
CA THR A 151 -32.41 -9.26 -7.70
C THR A 151 -33.35 -8.06 -7.69
N ARG A 152 -34.65 -8.27 -7.46
CA ARG A 152 -35.64 -7.19 -7.34
C ARG A 152 -35.32 -6.21 -6.21
N LYS A 153 -34.95 -6.73 -5.03
CA LYS A 153 -34.57 -5.91 -3.88
C LYS A 153 -33.29 -5.11 -4.16
N ALA A 154 -32.32 -5.72 -4.84
CA ALA A 154 -31.08 -5.08 -5.22
C ALA A 154 -31.32 -3.92 -6.21
N LEU A 155 -32.13 -4.13 -7.25
CA LEU A 155 -32.53 -3.08 -8.20
C LEU A 155 -33.21 -1.90 -7.51
N GLN A 156 -34.20 -2.16 -6.65
CA GLN A 156 -34.86 -1.11 -5.86
C GLN A 156 -33.87 -0.32 -4.99
N LYS A 157 -32.88 -1.00 -4.41
CA LYS A 157 -31.86 -0.36 -3.58
C LYS A 157 -30.92 0.52 -4.41
N LEU A 158 -30.48 0.05 -5.58
CA LEU A 158 -29.64 0.81 -6.50
C LEU A 158 -30.34 2.10 -6.98
N VAL A 159 -31.64 2.02 -7.30
CA VAL A 159 -32.43 3.19 -7.68
C VAL A 159 -32.57 4.17 -6.52
N ARG A 160 -32.88 3.68 -5.31
CA ARG A 160 -32.97 4.54 -4.10
C ARG A 160 -31.65 5.20 -3.73
N ALA A 161 -30.53 4.55 -4.00
CA ALA A 161 -29.20 5.08 -3.75
C ALA A 161 -28.72 6.06 -4.85
N GLY A 162 -29.43 6.16 -5.97
CA GLY A 162 -29.00 6.94 -7.14
C GLY A 162 -27.86 6.29 -7.93
N GLU A 163 -27.58 5.00 -7.72
CA GLU A 163 -26.58 4.21 -8.48
C GLU A 163 -27.15 3.70 -9.82
N ALA A 164 -28.49 3.67 -9.95
CA ALA A 164 -29.19 3.30 -11.18
C ALA A 164 -30.45 4.16 -11.36
N SER A 165 -30.90 4.33 -12.59
CA SER A 165 -32.19 4.92 -12.93
C SER A 165 -33.13 3.86 -13.51
N GLU A 166 -34.39 3.89 -13.10
CA GLU A 166 -35.47 3.16 -13.74
C GLU A 166 -36.34 4.14 -14.51
N SER A 167 -36.62 3.83 -15.78
CA SER A 167 -37.50 4.61 -16.64
C SER A 167 -38.32 3.68 -17.50
N ARG A 168 -39.66 3.75 -17.37
CA ARG A 168 -40.62 2.95 -18.15
C ARG A 168 -40.36 1.44 -18.09
N GLY A 169 -39.92 0.94 -16.94
CA GLY A 169 -39.60 -0.47 -16.69
C GLY A 169 -38.21 -0.90 -17.12
N GLN A 170 -37.39 0.01 -17.67
CA GLN A 170 -36.01 -0.25 -18.09
C GLN A 170 -35.02 0.34 -17.10
N TYR A 171 -33.96 -0.42 -16.81
CA TYR A 171 -32.91 -0.03 -15.88
C TYR A 171 -31.64 0.40 -16.61
N ARG A 172 -30.96 1.40 -16.07
CA ARG A 172 -29.64 1.84 -16.52
C ARG A 172 -28.79 2.27 -15.32
N LEU A 173 -27.52 1.90 -15.30
CA LEU A 173 -26.56 2.42 -14.31
C LEU A 173 -26.28 3.92 -14.56
N LEU A 174 -26.01 4.65 -13.49
CA LEU A 174 -25.68 6.08 -13.51
C LEU A 174 -24.18 6.33 -13.29
#